data_AF-A0A7R7VSC1-F1
#
_entry.id   AF-A0A7R7VSC1-F1
#
_cell.length_a   1.000
_cell.length_b   1.000
_cell.length_c   1.000
_cell.angle_alpha   90.00
_cell.angle_beta   90.00
_cell.angle_gamma   90.00
#
_symmetry.space_group_name_H-M   'P 1'
#
loop_
_entity.id
_entity.type
_entity.pdbx_description
1 polymer ?
#
loop_
_entity_poly.entity_id
_entity_poly.type
_entity_poly.pdbx_seq_one_letter_code
_entity_poly.pdbx_strand_id
1 'polypeptide(L)'
;MSLQDTHLRYLLEERRWPVSRVAMWRAMATHAFAVLELFQEFGWIINEPVDHERKCTIANGSRKVVSSEKRVRWCLTDGADPNSHNVGKNIDVLSHVGEYAVIPVLELLAAHGGEFRCSNAALHCAAHGSVGYSTEEEPIKILAWLLLKTGINMNQRKHEFSGMESWRREMMKTALHCTVGAVRDLAVEKGSDEAVKILDGH
;
A
#
# COMPACT_ATOMS: atom_id res chain seq x y z
N MET A 1 -25.96 -19.63 3.16
CA MET A 1 -25.31 -19.30 4.44
C MET A 1 -24.61 -20.54 4.94
N SER A 2 -23.28 -20.48 5.13
CA SER A 2 -22.48 -21.63 5.55
C SER A 2 -22.69 -21.92 7.04
N LEU A 3 -22.41 -23.15 7.51
CA LEU A 3 -22.47 -23.49 8.95
C LEU A 3 -21.54 -22.61 9.79
N GLN A 4 -20.41 -22.15 9.22
CA GLN A 4 -19.47 -21.25 9.87
C GLN A 4 -20.07 -19.85 10.08
N ASP A 5 -20.85 -19.36 9.11
CA ASP A 5 -21.54 -18.06 9.21
C ASP A 5 -22.56 -18.07 10.36
N THR A 6 -23.28 -19.18 10.54
CA THR A 6 -24.28 -19.34 11.61
C THR A 6 -23.66 -19.28 12.99
N HIS A 7 -22.53 -19.98 13.21
CA HIS A 7 -21.85 -19.94 14.51
C HIS A 7 -21.25 -18.56 14.80
N LEU A 8 -20.71 -17.89 13.79
CA LEU A 8 -20.15 -16.56 13.97
C LEU A 8 -21.24 -15.53 14.30
N ARG A 9 -22.37 -15.54 13.58
CA ARG A 9 -23.55 -14.73 13.91
C ARG A 9 -24.01 -14.96 15.34
N TYR A 10 -24.15 -16.21 15.76
CA TYR A 10 -24.51 -16.54 17.15
C TYR A 10 -23.55 -15.92 18.18
N LEU A 11 -22.24 -15.94 17.94
CA LEU A 11 -21.26 -15.33 18.85
C LEU A 11 -21.37 -13.80 18.89
N LEU A 12 -21.62 -13.14 17.76
CA LEU A 12 -21.71 -11.68 17.69
C LEU A 12 -23.07 -11.16 18.20
N GLU A 13 -24.17 -11.81 17.84
CA GLU A 13 -25.55 -11.42 18.17
C GLU A 13 -25.93 -11.79 19.61
N GLU A 14 -25.83 -13.08 19.94
CA GLU A 14 -26.35 -13.63 21.20
C GLU A 14 -25.35 -13.46 22.34
N ARG A 15 -24.07 -13.68 22.06
CA ARG A 15 -23.02 -13.58 23.08
C ARG A 15 -22.43 -12.18 23.19
N ARG A 16 -22.78 -11.25 22.27
CA ARG A 16 -22.27 -9.87 22.23
C ARG A 16 -20.75 -9.81 22.26
N TRP A 17 -20.09 -10.77 21.61
CA TRP A 17 -18.63 -10.76 21.55
C TRP A 17 -18.17 -9.62 20.64
N PRO A 18 -17.16 -8.82 21.07
CA PRO A 18 -16.63 -7.78 20.22
C PRO A 18 -15.92 -8.40 19.01
N VAL A 19 -15.99 -7.71 17.87
CA VAL A 19 -15.23 -8.11 16.68
C VAL A 19 -13.74 -8.10 17.02
N SER A 20 -13.10 -9.25 16.90
CA SER A 20 -11.68 -9.41 17.20
C SER A 20 -10.82 -8.93 16.04
N ARG A 21 -9.90 -8.02 16.32
CA ARG A 21 -8.85 -7.58 15.38
C ARG A 21 -8.05 -8.74 14.76
N VAL A 22 -7.77 -9.77 15.56
CA VAL A 22 -7.07 -10.97 15.09
C VAL A 22 -7.94 -11.76 14.10
N ALA A 23 -9.25 -11.85 14.36
CA ALA A 23 -10.18 -12.51 13.45
C ALA A 23 -10.34 -11.73 12.13
N MET A 24 -10.41 -10.40 12.19
CA MET A 24 -10.42 -9.52 11.00
C MET A 24 -9.16 -9.71 10.15
N TRP A 25 -7.97 -9.64 10.76
CA TRP A 25 -6.71 -9.87 10.06
C TRP A 25 -6.71 -11.24 9.38
N ARG A 26 -7.18 -12.28 10.07
CA ARG A 26 -7.23 -13.64 9.51
C ARG A 26 -8.22 -13.74 8.36
N ALA A 27 -9.43 -13.18 8.50
CA ALA A 27 -10.44 -13.15 7.46
C ALA A 27 -9.93 -12.45 6.20
N MET A 28 -9.25 -11.30 6.36
CA MET A 28 -8.60 -10.59 5.27
C MET A 28 -7.49 -11.43 4.61
N ALA A 29 -6.63 -12.06 5.42
CA ALA A 29 -5.55 -12.91 4.94
C ALA A 29 -6.03 -14.17 4.20
N THR A 30 -7.28 -14.62 4.41
CA THR A 30 -7.88 -15.81 3.79
C THR A 30 -8.96 -15.50 2.75
N HIS A 31 -9.19 -14.23 2.38
CA HIS A 31 -10.28 -13.83 1.47
C HIS A 31 -11.69 -14.20 1.97
N ALA A 32 -11.91 -14.25 3.28
CA ALA A 32 -13.23 -14.53 3.85
C ALA A 32 -14.09 -13.25 3.84
N PHE A 33 -14.41 -12.73 2.66
CA PHE A 33 -15.15 -11.47 2.50
C PHE A 33 -16.52 -11.49 3.18
N ALA A 34 -17.24 -12.61 3.13
CA ALA A 34 -18.51 -12.76 3.85
C ALA A 34 -18.37 -12.60 5.38
N VAL A 35 -17.22 -13.00 5.95
CA VAL A 35 -16.93 -12.80 7.38
C VAL A 35 -16.60 -11.33 7.67
N LEU A 36 -15.92 -10.64 6.75
CA LEU A 36 -15.63 -9.21 6.87
C LEU A 36 -16.90 -8.37 6.77
N GLU A 37 -17.76 -8.65 5.78
CA GLU A 37 -19.08 -8.04 5.63
C GLU A 37 -19.91 -8.23 6.90
N LEU A 38 -19.90 -9.44 7.47
CA LEU A 38 -20.53 -9.69 8.75
C LEU A 38 -19.94 -8.82 9.85
N PHE A 39 -18.61 -8.71 9.97
CA PHE A 39 -18.02 -7.83 10.98
C PHE A 39 -18.45 -6.37 10.84
N GLN A 40 -18.66 -5.88 9.62
CA GLN A 40 -19.19 -4.53 9.38
C GLN A 40 -20.63 -4.38 9.83
N GLU A 41 -21.48 -5.40 9.62
CA GLU A 41 -22.85 -5.43 10.17
C GLU A 41 -22.84 -5.27 11.70
N PHE A 42 -21.79 -5.75 12.37
CA PHE A 42 -21.56 -5.64 13.82
C PHE A 42 -20.72 -4.41 14.22
N GLY A 43 -20.63 -3.41 13.36
CA GLY A 43 -20.10 -2.09 13.69
C GLY A 43 -18.59 -1.92 13.49
N TRP A 44 -17.90 -2.88 12.86
CA TRP A 44 -16.52 -2.64 12.41
C TRP A 44 -16.51 -1.63 11.25
N ILE A 45 -15.62 -0.64 11.34
CA ILE A 45 -15.42 0.36 10.30
C ILE A 45 -14.12 0.05 9.55
N ILE A 46 -14.15 -0.02 8.21
CA ILE A 46 -13.01 -0.48 7.40
C ILE A 46 -11.72 0.34 7.58
N ASN A 47 -11.83 1.62 7.90
CA ASN A 47 -10.68 2.50 8.12
C ASN A 47 -10.18 2.47 9.58
N GLU A 48 -10.85 1.75 10.47
CA GLU A 48 -10.35 1.56 11.83
C GLU A 48 -9.12 0.66 11.85
N PRO A 49 -8.22 0.85 12.82
CA PRO A 49 -7.02 0.05 12.88
C PRO A 49 -7.30 -1.41 13.24
N VAL A 50 -6.77 -2.29 12.42
CA VAL A 50 -7.03 -3.73 12.45
C VAL A 50 -6.02 -4.52 13.28
N ASP A 51 -5.01 -3.85 13.84
CA ASP A 51 -4.01 -4.44 14.74
C ASP A 51 -3.59 -3.47 15.87
N HIS A 52 -2.65 -3.90 16.71
CA HIS A 52 -2.10 -3.06 17.79
C HIS A 52 -1.13 -1.99 17.27
N GLU A 53 -0.55 -2.19 16.09
CA GLU A 53 0.34 -1.24 15.43
C GLU A 53 -0.42 -0.11 14.74
N ARG A 54 -1.75 -0.09 14.88
CA ARG A 54 -2.66 0.90 14.30
C ARG A 54 -2.60 0.96 12.78
N LYS A 55 -2.39 -0.18 12.11
CA LYS A 55 -2.43 -0.25 10.66
C LYS A 55 -3.86 -0.14 10.15
N CYS A 56 -4.06 0.60 9.06
CA CYS A 56 -5.32 0.55 8.32
C CYS A 56 -5.45 -0.79 7.57
N THR A 57 -6.66 -1.10 7.11
CA THR A 57 -6.99 -2.39 6.50
C THR A 57 -6.16 -2.70 5.25
N ILE A 58 -5.93 -1.71 4.38
CA ILE A 58 -5.08 -1.89 3.18
C ILE A 58 -3.59 -1.98 3.57
N ALA A 59 -3.09 -1.08 4.44
CA ALA A 59 -1.69 -1.05 4.86
C ALA A 59 -1.38 -2.00 6.02
N ASN A 60 -2.16 -3.07 6.24
CA ASN A 60 -2.03 -3.99 7.38
C ASN A 60 -0.73 -4.84 7.38
N GLY A 61 0.36 -4.35 6.77
CA GLY A 61 1.72 -4.91 6.83
C GLY A 61 1.87 -6.30 6.22
N SER A 62 0.77 -6.92 5.81
CA SER A 62 0.78 -8.20 5.14
C SER A 62 0.93 -7.92 3.66
N ARG A 63 2.13 -8.20 3.13
CA ARG A 63 2.40 -8.34 1.69
C ARG A 63 1.22 -8.97 0.95
N LYS A 64 0.57 -9.97 1.56
CA LYS A 64 -0.57 -10.69 0.97
C LYS A 64 -1.80 -9.82 0.66
N VAL A 65 -2.01 -8.70 1.37
CA VAL A 65 -3.15 -7.81 1.12
C VAL A 65 -2.82 -6.88 -0.04
N VAL A 66 -1.74 -6.12 0.09
CA VAL A 66 -1.29 -5.14 -0.91
C VAL A 66 -0.85 -5.77 -2.24
N SER A 67 -0.42 -7.03 -2.25
CA SER A 67 -0.07 -7.76 -3.47
C SER A 67 -1.29 -8.41 -4.15
N SER A 68 -2.49 -8.31 -3.57
CA SER A 68 -3.70 -8.96 -4.09
C SER A 68 -4.70 -7.90 -4.57
N GLU A 69 -4.79 -7.72 -5.89
CA GLU A 69 -5.76 -6.82 -6.51
C GLU A 69 -7.19 -7.08 -6.01
N LYS A 70 -7.58 -8.35 -5.87
CA LYS A 70 -8.91 -8.73 -5.38
C LYS A 70 -9.19 -8.18 -3.97
N ARG A 71 -8.23 -8.26 -3.05
CA ARG A 71 -8.39 -7.76 -1.67
C ARG A 71 -8.42 -6.24 -1.63
N VAL A 72 -7.49 -5.60 -2.35
CA VAL A 72 -7.44 -4.14 -2.43
C VAL A 72 -8.74 -3.61 -3.03
N ARG A 73 -9.25 -4.23 -4.09
CA ARG A 73 -10.52 -3.87 -4.73
C ARG A 73 -11.70 -3.98 -3.78
N TRP A 74 -11.79 -5.08 -3.04
CA TRP A 74 -12.83 -5.25 -2.03
C TRP A 74 -12.75 -4.12 -0.99
N CYS A 75 -11.55 -3.84 -0.46
CA CYS A 75 -11.38 -2.78 0.54
C CYS A 75 -11.80 -1.41 0.01
N LEU A 76 -11.38 -1.05 -1.20
CA LEU A 76 -11.68 0.26 -1.80
C LEU A 76 -13.16 0.40 -2.16
N THR A 77 -13.79 -0.67 -2.66
CA THR A 77 -15.24 -0.69 -2.97
C THR A 77 -16.07 -0.48 -1.72
N ASP A 78 -15.53 -0.90 -0.58
CA ASP A 78 -16.16 -0.83 0.72
C ASP A 78 -15.76 0.44 1.52
N GLY A 79 -15.14 1.42 0.85
CA GLY A 79 -14.87 2.75 1.42
C GLY A 79 -13.55 2.87 2.18
N ALA A 80 -12.61 1.92 2.00
CA ALA A 80 -11.25 2.10 2.49
C ALA A 80 -10.59 3.31 1.83
N ASP A 81 -9.92 4.14 2.63
CA ASP A 81 -9.20 5.32 2.15
C ASP A 81 -7.81 4.91 1.61
N PRO A 82 -7.52 5.10 0.30
CA PRO A 82 -6.21 4.78 -0.27
C PRO A 82 -5.09 5.69 0.22
N ASN A 83 -5.41 6.81 0.87
CA ASN A 83 -4.45 7.75 1.46
C ASN A 83 -4.32 7.57 2.98
N SER A 84 -4.93 6.53 3.55
CA SER A 84 -4.88 6.31 4.99
C SER A 84 -3.44 6.09 5.48
N HIS A 85 -3.16 6.67 6.66
CA HIS A 85 -1.86 6.60 7.31
C HIS A 85 -1.89 5.63 8.48
N ASN A 86 -0.83 4.84 8.63
CA ASN A 86 -0.58 4.15 9.90
C ASN A 86 -0.06 5.17 10.93
N VAL A 87 -0.88 5.46 11.94
CA VAL A 87 -0.56 6.40 13.03
C VAL A 87 0.72 6.00 13.80
N GLY A 88 1.01 4.71 13.94
CA GLY A 88 2.13 4.22 14.75
C GLY A 88 3.49 4.27 14.03
N LYS A 89 3.51 4.11 12.71
CA LYS A 89 4.74 4.03 11.91
C LYS A 89 4.92 5.19 10.93
N ASN A 90 3.89 6.03 10.77
CA ASN A 90 3.84 7.09 9.76
C ASN A 90 4.14 6.59 8.34
N ILE A 91 3.70 5.36 8.07
CA ILE A 91 3.75 4.72 6.76
C ILE A 91 2.33 4.76 6.23
N ASP A 92 2.12 5.45 5.12
CA ASP A 92 0.83 5.43 4.42
C ASP A 92 0.66 4.14 3.60
N VAL A 93 -0.57 3.91 3.13
CA VAL A 93 -0.88 2.83 2.20
C VAL A 93 0.04 2.86 0.98
N LEU A 94 0.25 4.04 0.40
CA LEU A 94 1.00 4.23 -0.85
C LEU A 94 2.48 3.82 -0.72
N SER A 95 3.06 4.01 0.46
CA SER A 95 4.41 3.60 0.84
C SER A 95 4.54 2.08 0.86
N HIS A 96 3.55 1.39 1.43
CA HIS A 96 3.54 -0.08 1.49
C HIS A 96 3.33 -0.71 0.12
N VAL A 97 2.47 -0.13 -0.72
CA VAL A 97 2.21 -0.66 -2.06
C VAL A 97 3.41 -0.43 -2.97
N GLY A 98 4.18 0.65 -2.77
CA GLY A 98 5.47 0.83 -3.43
C GLY A 98 6.46 -0.31 -3.17
N GLU A 99 6.35 -1.05 -2.05
CA GLU A 99 7.25 -2.17 -1.73
C GLU A 99 6.77 -3.53 -2.24
N TYR A 100 5.45 -3.73 -2.34
CA TYR A 100 4.86 -5.07 -2.48
C TYR A 100 3.77 -5.21 -3.54
N ALA A 101 3.25 -4.10 -4.05
CA ALA A 101 2.11 -4.14 -4.96
C ALA A 101 2.55 -4.40 -6.40
N VAL A 102 1.61 -4.93 -7.18
CA VAL A 102 1.71 -5.09 -8.63
C VAL A 102 1.07 -3.89 -9.32
N ILE A 103 1.40 -3.62 -10.58
CA ILE A 103 0.84 -2.48 -11.34
C ILE A 103 -0.70 -2.41 -11.27
N PRO A 104 -1.46 -3.50 -11.44
CA PRO A 104 -2.93 -3.43 -11.33
C PRO A 104 -3.44 -2.89 -9.99
N VAL A 105 -2.72 -3.13 -8.89
CA VAL A 105 -3.05 -2.57 -7.57
C VAL A 105 -2.77 -1.07 -7.53
N LEU A 106 -1.66 -0.61 -8.12
CA LEU A 106 -1.32 0.82 -8.18
C LEU A 106 -2.34 1.59 -9.02
N GLU A 107 -2.72 1.05 -10.17
CA GLU A 107 -3.77 1.62 -11.03
C GLU A 107 -5.11 1.70 -10.31
N LEU A 108 -5.45 0.64 -9.56
CA LEU A 108 -6.67 0.58 -8.78
C LEU A 108 -6.70 1.63 -7.67
N LEU A 109 -5.58 1.82 -6.95
CA LEU A 109 -5.47 2.85 -5.92
C LEU A 109 -5.56 4.27 -6.52
N ALA A 110 -4.88 4.52 -7.65
CA ALA A 110 -4.99 5.79 -8.35
C ALA A 110 -6.43 6.09 -8.79
N ALA A 111 -7.14 5.08 -9.32
CA ALA A 111 -8.54 5.20 -9.73
C ALA A 111 -9.49 5.52 -8.56
N HIS A 112 -9.09 5.24 -7.33
CA HIS A 112 -9.86 5.55 -6.11
C HIS A 112 -9.34 6.78 -5.36
N GLY A 113 -8.49 7.61 -6.01
CA GLY A 113 -8.01 8.86 -5.42
C GLY A 113 -6.71 8.76 -4.62
N GLY A 114 -5.90 7.71 -4.85
CA GLY A 114 -4.57 7.61 -4.26
C GLY A 114 -3.64 8.75 -4.71
N GLU A 115 -3.19 9.56 -3.75
CA GLU A 115 -2.35 10.74 -3.94
C GLU A 115 -0.86 10.40 -3.92
N PHE A 116 -0.38 9.70 -4.95
CA PHE A 116 1.02 9.27 -5.03
C PHE A 116 2.02 10.44 -4.92
N ARG A 117 1.66 11.64 -5.39
CA ARG A 117 2.51 12.85 -5.28
C ARG A 117 2.81 13.24 -3.83
N CYS A 118 1.91 12.92 -2.91
CA CYS A 118 2.06 13.20 -1.49
C CYS A 118 2.83 12.09 -0.76
N SER A 119 3.12 10.96 -1.43
CA SER A 119 3.76 9.79 -0.84
C SER A 119 5.02 9.36 -1.59
N ASN A 120 6.10 10.12 -1.37
CA ASN A 120 7.42 9.75 -1.90
C ASN A 120 7.99 8.46 -1.33
N ALA A 121 7.44 7.98 -0.22
CA ALA A 121 7.82 6.69 0.31
C ALA A 121 7.45 5.54 -0.64
N ALA A 122 6.43 5.68 -1.50
CA ALA A 122 6.16 4.69 -2.57
C ALA A 122 7.35 4.51 -3.52
N LEU A 123 7.93 5.61 -4.00
CA LEU A 123 9.14 5.61 -4.84
C LEU A 123 10.33 5.00 -4.11
N HIS A 124 10.56 5.41 -2.86
CA HIS A 124 11.68 4.91 -2.08
C HIS A 124 11.57 3.41 -1.78
N CYS A 125 10.37 2.93 -1.49
CA CYS A 125 10.11 1.52 -1.26
C CYS A 125 10.30 0.69 -2.53
N ALA A 126 9.82 1.18 -3.68
CA ALA A 126 10.04 0.53 -4.97
C ALA A 126 11.53 0.50 -5.34
N ALA A 127 12.23 1.61 -5.10
CA ALA A 127 13.67 1.76 -5.34
C ALA A 127 14.53 0.85 -4.49
N HIS A 128 14.12 0.59 -3.25
CA HIS A 128 14.86 -0.28 -2.34
C HIS A 128 14.80 -1.76 -2.77
N GLY A 129 13.95 -2.12 -3.75
CA GLY A 129 13.97 -3.44 -4.37
C GLY A 129 13.87 -4.57 -3.35
N SER A 130 13.04 -4.40 -2.32
CA SER A 130 12.97 -5.35 -1.21
C SER A 130 12.40 -6.70 -1.67
N VAL A 131 12.58 -7.72 -0.82
CA VAL A 131 12.36 -9.19 -0.94
C VAL A 131 10.93 -9.62 -1.40
N GLY A 132 10.13 -8.67 -1.84
CA GLY A 132 8.73 -8.77 -2.23
C GLY A 132 8.46 -9.12 -3.69
N TYR A 133 9.42 -8.95 -4.59
CA TYR A 133 9.19 -9.10 -6.03
C TYR A 133 9.55 -10.49 -6.53
N SER A 134 8.85 -10.93 -7.58
CA SER A 134 9.08 -12.25 -8.18
C SER A 134 10.26 -12.23 -9.15
N THR A 135 10.58 -11.05 -9.70
CA THR A 135 11.69 -10.83 -10.63
C THR A 135 12.35 -9.47 -10.37
N GLU A 136 13.59 -9.30 -10.84
CA GLU A 136 14.31 -8.02 -10.76
C GLU A 136 13.67 -6.93 -11.63
N GLU A 137 12.87 -7.30 -12.64
CA GLU A 137 12.20 -6.34 -13.53
C GLU A 137 10.95 -5.68 -12.93
N GLU A 138 10.27 -6.35 -12.00
CA GLU A 138 9.03 -5.87 -11.41
C GLU A 138 9.17 -4.51 -10.68
N PRO A 139 10.19 -4.29 -9.83
CA PRO A 139 10.42 -2.97 -9.24
C PRO A 139 10.72 -1.89 -10.29
N ILE A 140 11.41 -2.22 -11.39
CA ILE A 140 11.68 -1.29 -12.50
C ILE A 140 10.36 -0.84 -13.15
N LYS A 141 9.45 -1.79 -13.41
CA LYS A 141 8.13 -1.49 -14.00
C LYS A 141 7.28 -0.63 -13.07
N ILE A 142 7.33 -0.87 -11.76
CA ILE A 142 6.63 -0.06 -10.75
C ILE A 142 7.21 1.34 -10.66
N LEU A 143 8.53 1.48 -10.63
CA LEU A 143 9.21 2.77 -10.64
C LEU A 143 8.83 3.58 -11.89
N ALA A 144 8.89 2.95 -13.06
CA ALA A 144 8.50 3.59 -14.32
C ALA A 144 7.02 4.02 -14.29
N TRP A 145 6.13 3.17 -13.78
CA TRP A 145 4.70 3.52 -13.65
C TRP A 145 4.51 4.71 -12.71
N LEU A 146 5.14 4.70 -11.52
CA LEU A 146 5.04 5.81 -10.56
C LEU A 146 5.51 7.12 -11.19
N LEU A 147 6.70 7.14 -11.81
CA LEU A 147 7.27 8.33 -12.40
C LEU A 147 6.39 8.87 -13.54
N LEU A 148 6.03 8.01 -14.49
CA LEU A 148 5.31 8.41 -15.71
C LEU A 148 3.82 8.71 -15.48
N LYS A 149 3.16 8.04 -14.53
CA LYS A 149 1.71 8.17 -14.34
C LYS A 149 1.32 9.14 -13.25
N THR A 150 2.16 9.31 -12.24
CA THR A 150 1.81 10.14 -11.08
C THR A 150 2.49 11.49 -11.11
N GLY A 151 3.56 11.66 -11.90
CA GLY A 151 4.38 12.88 -11.92
C GLY A 151 5.03 13.17 -10.56
N ILE A 152 5.32 12.11 -9.81
CA ILE A 152 5.97 12.20 -8.50
C ILE A 152 7.42 12.68 -8.68
N ASN A 153 7.86 13.60 -7.81
CA ASN A 153 9.18 14.19 -7.94
C ASN A 153 10.25 13.23 -7.39
N MET A 154 11.12 12.72 -8.27
CA MET A 154 12.20 11.79 -7.91
C MET A 154 13.27 12.42 -6.99
N ASN A 155 13.35 13.76 -6.97
CA ASN A 155 14.26 14.51 -6.12
C ASN A 155 13.68 14.86 -4.74
N GLN A 156 12.38 14.66 -4.54
CA GLN A 156 11.73 14.95 -3.26
C GLN A 156 12.16 13.93 -2.20
N ARG A 157 12.33 14.39 -0.96
CA ARG A 157 12.96 13.59 0.10
C ARG A 157 12.00 12.53 0.64
N LYS A 158 12.55 11.41 1.09
CA LYS A 158 11.77 10.40 1.83
C LYS A 158 11.09 11.08 3.01
N HIS A 159 9.76 11.04 3.07
CA HIS A 159 8.93 11.58 4.16
C HIS A 159 8.79 13.11 4.25
N GLU A 160 9.03 13.85 3.16
CA GLU A 160 8.89 15.33 3.12
C GLU A 160 7.52 15.84 3.62
N PHE A 161 6.44 15.11 3.32
CA PHE A 161 5.07 15.46 3.73
C PHE A 161 4.61 14.79 5.04
N SER A 162 5.46 13.99 5.67
CA SER A 162 5.05 13.14 6.80
C SER A 162 5.03 13.86 8.16
N GLY A 163 5.57 15.08 8.24
CA GLY A 163 5.72 15.83 9.49
C GLY A 163 6.72 15.25 10.51
N MET A 164 7.45 14.18 10.20
CA MET A 164 8.41 13.55 11.12
C MET A 164 9.80 14.20 11.07
N GLU A 165 10.15 15.01 12.07
CA GLU A 165 11.52 15.52 12.22
C GLU A 165 12.51 14.46 12.76
N SER A 166 12.02 13.41 13.43
CA SER A 166 12.83 12.46 14.18
C SER A 166 13.67 11.49 13.34
N TRP A 167 13.36 11.31 12.05
CA TRP A 167 14.11 10.42 11.15
C TRP A 167 15.13 11.15 10.26
N ARG A 168 15.42 12.43 10.54
CA ARG A 168 16.27 13.31 9.72
C ARG A 168 17.66 12.75 9.33
N ARG A 169 18.21 11.77 10.06
CA ARG A 169 19.53 11.18 9.74
C ARG A 169 19.51 10.18 8.58
N GLU A 170 18.43 9.43 8.38
CA GLU A 170 18.28 8.53 7.21
C GLU A 170 17.57 9.21 6.02
N MET A 171 16.91 10.34 6.25
CA MET A 171 16.07 11.10 5.31
C MET A 171 16.81 11.96 4.26
N MET A 172 18.14 11.90 4.19
CA MET A 172 18.91 12.71 3.22
C MET A 172 18.97 12.07 1.82
N LYS A 173 18.56 10.81 1.69
CA LYS A 173 18.52 10.12 0.39
C LYS A 173 17.24 10.50 -0.33
N THR A 174 17.36 10.91 -1.59
CA THR A 174 16.23 11.04 -2.53
C THR A 174 15.95 9.69 -3.19
N ALA A 175 14.80 9.53 -3.84
CA ALA A 175 14.51 8.30 -4.57
C ALA A 175 15.60 8.02 -5.61
N LEU A 176 16.12 9.07 -6.26
CA LEU A 176 17.27 8.99 -7.17
C LEU A 176 18.49 8.31 -6.54
N HIS A 177 18.83 8.63 -5.29
CA HIS A 177 19.96 8.01 -4.59
C HIS A 177 19.75 6.50 -4.37
N CYS A 178 18.51 6.07 -4.19
CA CYS A 178 18.16 4.66 -4.06
C CYS A 178 18.07 3.96 -5.42
N THR A 179 17.77 4.68 -6.50
CA THR A 179 17.53 4.12 -7.83
C THR A 179 18.70 4.23 -8.81
N VAL A 180 19.85 4.82 -8.47
CA VAL A 180 20.96 5.05 -9.44
C VAL A 180 21.29 3.81 -10.29
N GLY A 181 21.22 2.60 -9.72
CA GLY A 181 21.33 1.35 -10.48
C GLY A 181 20.12 1.10 -11.41
N ALA A 182 18.92 1.03 -10.84
CA ALA A 182 17.68 0.71 -11.58
C ALA A 182 17.29 1.76 -12.64
N VAL A 183 17.49 3.05 -12.39
CA VAL A 183 17.23 4.15 -13.34
C VAL A 183 18.25 4.14 -14.47
N ARG A 184 19.52 3.78 -14.20
CA ARG A 184 20.50 3.58 -15.28
C ARG A 184 20.03 2.48 -16.24
N ASP A 185 19.54 1.37 -15.70
CA ASP A 185 19.10 0.24 -16.52
C ASP A 185 17.80 0.56 -17.27
N LEU A 186 16.84 1.26 -16.64
CA LEU A 186 15.64 1.78 -17.31
C LEU A 186 15.98 2.78 -18.44
N ALA A 187 16.99 3.64 -18.23
CA ALA A 187 17.44 4.60 -19.21
C ALA A 187 18.08 3.93 -20.44
N VAL A 188 18.80 2.83 -20.21
CA VAL A 188 19.36 1.99 -21.27
C VAL A 188 18.25 1.28 -22.05
N GLU A 189 17.21 0.79 -21.37
CA GLU A 189 16.10 0.06 -22.00
C GLU A 189 15.15 0.97 -22.80
N LYS A 190 14.81 2.16 -22.26
CA LYS A 190 13.83 3.09 -22.86
C LYS A 190 14.44 4.10 -23.83
N GLY A 191 15.77 4.18 -23.90
CA GLY A 191 16.50 5.17 -24.68
C GLY A 191 16.71 6.48 -23.92
N SER A 192 17.79 7.20 -24.26
CA SER A 192 18.28 8.34 -23.45
C SER A 192 17.28 9.50 -23.34
N ASP A 193 16.43 9.73 -24.33
CA ASP A 193 15.48 10.86 -24.32
C ASP A 193 14.33 10.64 -23.33
N GLU A 194 13.84 9.41 -23.20
CA GLU A 194 12.77 9.07 -22.26
C GLU A 194 13.31 9.05 -20.81
N ALA A 195 14.58 8.65 -20.65
CA ALA A 195 15.29 8.73 -19.38
C ALA A 195 15.48 10.16 -18.89
N VAL A 196 15.81 11.09 -19.80
CA VAL A 196 15.96 12.51 -19.49
C VAL A 196 14.64 13.12 -19.06
N LYS A 197 13.52 12.79 -19.73
CA LYS A 197 12.18 13.22 -19.28
C LYS A 197 11.85 12.72 -17.86
N ILE A 198 12.19 11.45 -17.58
CA ILE A 198 12.01 10.86 -16.25
C ILE A 198 12.90 11.54 -15.19
N LEU A 199 14.14 11.90 -15.52
CA LEU A 199 15.09 12.57 -14.63
C LEU A 199 14.71 14.03 -14.36
N ASP A 200 14.18 14.73 -15.37
CA ASP A 200 13.79 16.14 -15.30
C ASP A 200 12.37 16.34 -14.71
N GLY A 201 11.62 15.25 -14.52
CA GLY A 201 10.28 15.28 -13.91
C GLY A 201 9.20 15.84 -14.85
N HIS A 202 9.34 15.60 -16.15
CA HIS A 202 8.45 16.08 -17.21
C HIS A 202 7.57 14.97 -17.81
#